data_AF-A0A496A775-F1
#
_entry.id   AF-A0A496A775-F1
#
_cell.length_a   1.000
_cell.length_b   1.000
_cell.length_c   1.000
_cell.angle_alpha   90.00
_cell.angle_beta   90.00
_cell.angle_gamma   90.00
#
_symmetry.space_group_name_H-M   'P 1'
#
loop_
_entity.id
_entity.type
_entity.pdbx_description
1 polymer ?
#
loop_
_entity_poly.entity_id
_entity_poly.type
_entity_poly.pdbx_seq_one_letter_code
_entity_poly.pdbx_strand_id
1 'polypeptide(L)'
;MWIIALIGCSAKHYAQMPLVEQDSIRLQAKAAAMADAKRDMEVLVSFGAGMSATFAAAMCGLMTGFIADATLGQGQDTLFYGTAAMSAAGAFSLLLRSHIRPPNPPPERLIGKSAEYVKFYADAYQARMRMSQMKSVAAGSIFGCLTLTGGIAIIASHIEAER
;
A
#
# COMPACT_ATOMS: atom_id res chain seq x y z
N MET A 1 -24.76 -48.01 56.06
CA MET A 1 -24.13 -48.07 54.72
C MET A 1 -23.69 -46.65 54.38
N TRP A 2 -22.40 -46.35 54.53
CA TRP A 2 -21.83 -45.00 54.40
C TRP A 2 -21.15 -44.89 53.03
N ILE A 3 -21.62 -43.98 52.18
CA ILE A 3 -21.01 -43.67 50.89
C ILE A 3 -20.10 -42.45 51.11
N ILE A 4 -18.80 -42.67 50.97
CA ILE A 4 -17.74 -41.67 51.15
C ILE A 4 -17.72 -40.75 49.93
N ALA A 5 -17.92 -39.45 50.17
CA ALA A 5 -17.73 -38.39 49.20
C ALA A 5 -16.23 -38.11 49.03
N LEU A 6 -15.66 -38.47 47.87
CA LEU A 6 -14.35 -38.02 47.41
C LEU A 6 -14.55 -37.07 46.22
N ILE A 7 -14.98 -35.84 46.51
CA ILE A 7 -14.84 -34.73 45.58
C ILE A 7 -13.44 -34.15 45.83
N GLY A 8 -12.47 -34.73 45.13
CA GLY A 8 -11.09 -34.32 45.14
C GLY A 8 -10.95 -32.86 44.68
N CYS A 9 -10.49 -32.05 45.62
CA CYS A 9 -10.01 -30.70 45.44
C CYS A 9 -8.84 -30.70 44.44
N SER A 10 -9.10 -30.42 43.15
CA SER A 10 -8.06 -30.27 42.14
C SER A 10 -8.34 -29.07 41.23
N ALA A 11 -8.44 -27.89 41.84
CA ALA A 11 -8.48 -26.63 41.11
C ALA A 11 -8.02 -25.51 42.02
N LYS A 12 -6.72 -25.20 42.04
CA LYS A 12 -6.13 -23.89 42.43
C LYS A 12 -4.59 -23.93 42.40
N HIS A 13 -4.01 -24.40 41.30
CA HIS A 13 -2.61 -24.14 40.96
C HIS A 13 -2.54 -23.59 39.53
N TYR A 14 -3.38 -22.58 39.23
CA TYR A 14 -2.98 -21.59 38.24
C TYR A 14 -2.03 -20.66 38.98
N ALA A 15 -0.75 -20.99 38.81
CA ALA A 15 0.37 -20.19 39.22
C ALA A 15 0.09 -18.73 38.86
N GLN A 16 0.16 -17.88 39.86
CA GLN A 16 0.18 -16.44 39.71
C GLN A 16 1.49 -16.12 38.99
N MET A 17 1.44 -16.11 37.66
CA MET A 17 2.57 -15.76 36.83
C MET A 17 2.96 -14.32 37.20
N PRO A 18 4.23 -14.05 37.54
CA PRO A 18 4.64 -12.73 37.98
C PRO A 18 4.34 -11.72 36.88
N LEU A 19 3.63 -10.64 37.23
CA LEU A 19 3.16 -9.60 36.30
C LEU A 19 4.27 -9.07 35.36
N VAL A 20 5.52 -9.09 35.84
CA VAL A 20 6.74 -8.69 35.13
C VAL A 20 7.06 -9.62 33.94
N GLU A 21 6.78 -10.91 34.05
CA GLU A 21 7.04 -11.89 32.98
C GLU A 21 5.97 -11.81 31.88
N GLN A 22 4.74 -11.44 32.24
CA GLN A 22 3.67 -11.23 31.27
C GLN A 22 3.95 -9.99 30.37
N ASP A 23 4.54 -8.94 30.94
CA ASP A 23 4.89 -7.72 30.20
C ASP A 23 6.04 -7.95 29.20
N SER A 24 7.04 -8.76 29.55
CA SER A 24 8.16 -9.07 28.65
C SER A 24 7.71 -9.89 27.44
N ILE A 25 6.86 -10.91 27.65
CA ILE A 25 6.26 -11.72 26.59
C ILE A 25 5.41 -10.85 25.66
N ARG A 26 4.61 -9.94 26.23
CA ARG A 26 3.75 -9.04 25.47
C ARG A 26 4.55 -8.04 24.63
N LEU A 27 5.64 -7.49 25.18
CA LEU A 27 6.57 -6.60 24.46
C LEU A 27 7.26 -7.34 23.32
N GLN A 28 7.70 -8.57 23.54
CA GLN A 28 8.34 -9.40 22.51
C GLN A 28 7.35 -9.74 21.39
N ALA A 29 6.12 -10.12 21.73
CA ALA A 29 5.06 -10.38 20.75
C ALA A 29 4.75 -9.15 19.90
N LYS A 30 4.68 -7.97 20.51
CA LYS A 30 4.48 -6.69 19.82
C LYS A 30 5.63 -6.35 18.87
N ALA A 31 6.87 -6.50 19.32
CA ALA A 31 8.06 -6.23 18.50
C ALA A 31 8.13 -7.17 17.28
N ALA A 32 7.87 -8.46 17.48
CA ALA A 32 7.81 -9.44 16.40
C ALA A 32 6.69 -9.11 15.39
N ALA A 33 5.49 -8.81 15.87
CA ALA A 33 4.36 -8.44 15.03
C ALA A 33 4.65 -7.20 14.15
N MET A 34 5.34 -6.20 14.71
CA MET A 34 5.74 -5.00 13.96
C MET A 34 6.80 -5.30 12.90
N ALA A 35 7.76 -6.17 13.20
CA ALA A 35 8.80 -6.57 12.25
C ALA A 35 8.21 -7.36 11.07
N ASP A 36 7.29 -8.27 11.36
CA ASP A 36 6.58 -9.06 10.35
C ASP A 36 5.71 -8.17 9.46
N ALA A 37 4.87 -7.30 10.05
CA ALA A 37 4.05 -6.36 9.30
C ALA A 37 4.89 -5.42 8.41
N LYS A 38 6.11 -5.06 8.84
CA LYS A 38 7.04 -4.27 8.02
C LYS A 38 7.51 -5.06 6.79
N ARG A 39 7.93 -6.31 6.99
CA ARG A 39 8.46 -7.16 5.91
C ARG A 39 7.39 -7.43 4.85
N ASP A 40 6.16 -7.72 5.27
CA ASP A 40 5.06 -8.00 4.35
C ASP A 40 4.71 -6.78 3.49
N MET A 41 4.78 -5.57 4.08
CA MET A 41 4.56 -4.32 3.35
C MET A 41 5.68 -3.98 2.37
N GLU A 42 6.92 -4.46 2.59
CA GLU A 42 8.05 -4.17 1.71
C GLU A 42 7.90 -4.84 0.34
N VAL A 43 7.38 -6.07 0.31
CA VAL A 43 7.05 -6.79 -0.94
C VAL A 43 5.96 -6.06 -1.72
N LEU A 44 4.96 -5.54 -1.01
CA LEU A 44 3.87 -4.77 -1.63
C LEU A 44 4.39 -3.45 -2.23
N VAL A 45 5.32 -2.79 -1.52
CA VAL A 45 5.92 -1.54 -1.98
C VAL A 45 6.80 -1.75 -3.21
N SER A 46 7.60 -2.82 -3.27
CA SER A 46 8.43 -3.10 -4.45
C SER A 46 7.58 -3.46 -5.68
N PHE A 47 6.53 -4.24 -5.50
CA PHE A 47 5.56 -4.52 -6.56
C PHE A 47 4.86 -3.25 -7.05
N GLY A 48 4.36 -2.44 -6.11
CA GLY A 48 3.72 -1.16 -6.42
C GLY A 48 4.66 -0.20 -7.16
N ALA A 49 5.92 -0.12 -6.72
CA ALA A 49 6.95 0.70 -7.38
C ALA A 49 7.18 0.24 -8.83
N GLY A 50 7.38 -1.05 -9.07
CA GLY A 50 7.61 -1.59 -10.42
C GLY A 50 6.44 -1.33 -11.38
N MET A 51 5.20 -1.57 -10.92
CA MET A 51 4.00 -1.31 -11.71
C MET A 51 3.85 0.19 -11.99
N SER A 52 4.03 1.04 -10.97
CA SER A 52 3.88 2.50 -11.13
C SER A 52 4.91 3.11 -12.09
N ALA A 53 6.14 2.58 -12.12
CA ALA A 53 7.21 3.10 -12.98
C ALA A 53 6.90 2.89 -14.48
N THR A 54 6.43 1.69 -14.85
CA THR A 54 6.06 1.38 -16.24
C THR A 54 4.87 2.23 -16.70
N PHE A 55 3.87 2.40 -15.82
CA PHE A 55 2.73 3.25 -16.09
C PHE A 55 3.13 4.73 -16.25
N ALA A 56 3.99 5.24 -15.37
CA ALA A 56 4.51 6.60 -15.45
C ALA A 56 5.29 6.83 -16.76
N ALA A 57 6.11 5.86 -17.18
CA ALA A 57 6.83 5.92 -18.45
C ALA A 57 5.87 5.93 -19.66
N ALA A 58 4.83 5.08 -19.64
CA ALA A 58 3.81 5.06 -20.68
C ALA A 58 3.05 6.39 -20.77
N MET A 59 2.63 6.95 -19.64
CA MET A 59 1.97 8.26 -19.60
C MET A 59 2.89 9.38 -20.09
N CYS A 60 4.17 9.33 -19.73
CA CYS A 60 5.16 10.30 -20.22
C CYS A 60 5.28 10.23 -21.76
N GLY A 61 5.41 9.03 -22.33
CA GLY A 61 5.48 8.84 -23.78
C GLY A 61 4.21 9.32 -24.50
N LEU A 62 3.02 9.05 -23.94
CA LEU A 62 1.75 9.55 -24.48
C LEU A 62 1.67 11.07 -24.45
N MET A 63 2.12 11.70 -23.35
CA MET A 63 2.15 13.17 -23.25
C MET A 63 3.15 13.78 -24.24
N THR A 64 4.33 13.19 -24.42
CA THR A 64 5.30 13.66 -25.42
C THR A 64 4.76 13.52 -26.83
N GLY A 65 4.09 12.40 -27.16
CA GLY A 65 3.43 12.20 -28.44
C GLY A 65 2.33 13.23 -28.69
N PHE A 66 1.50 13.52 -27.69
CA PHE A 66 0.46 14.54 -27.77
C PHE A 66 1.04 15.94 -28.04
N ILE A 67 2.11 16.32 -27.34
CA ILE A 67 2.77 17.61 -27.55
C ILE A 67 3.36 17.68 -28.98
N ALA A 68 4.03 16.62 -29.44
CA ALA A 68 4.59 16.56 -30.78
C ALA A 68 3.52 16.66 -31.88
N ASP A 69 2.40 15.95 -31.73
CA ASP A 69 1.28 15.98 -32.68
C ASP A 69 0.62 17.37 -32.72
N ALA A 70 0.41 17.99 -31.55
CA ALA A 70 -0.09 19.35 -31.44
C ALA A 70 0.85 20.37 -32.12
N THR A 71 2.18 20.20 -32.01
CA THR A 71 3.14 21.09 -32.67
C THR A 71 3.20 20.93 -34.20
N LEU A 72 2.92 19.73 -34.73
CA LEU A 72 2.97 19.46 -36.17
C LEU A 72 1.64 19.78 -36.90
N GLY A 73 0.59 20.16 -36.17
CA GLY A 73 -0.67 20.60 -36.75
C GLY A 73 -1.53 19.49 -37.37
N GLN A 74 -1.26 18.21 -37.10
CA GLN A 74 -2.10 17.09 -37.52
C GLN A 74 -3.30 16.92 -36.56
N GLY A 75 -4.20 17.91 -36.54
CA GLY A 75 -5.23 18.08 -35.51
C GLY A 75 -6.36 17.04 -35.41
N GLN A 76 -6.27 15.86 -36.04
CA GLN A 76 -7.41 14.92 -36.12
C GLN A 76 -7.35 13.76 -35.11
N ASP A 77 -6.17 13.38 -34.58
CA ASP A 77 -6.04 12.18 -33.73
C ASP A 77 -5.85 12.46 -32.23
N THR A 78 -5.64 13.72 -31.84
CA THR A 78 -5.37 14.15 -30.45
C THR A 78 -6.42 13.71 -29.43
N LEU A 79 -7.70 13.72 -29.81
CA LEU A 79 -8.80 13.32 -28.93
C LEU A 79 -8.81 11.80 -28.66
N PHE A 80 -8.38 11.00 -29.63
CA PHE A 80 -8.29 9.55 -29.49
C PHE A 80 -7.15 9.15 -28.54
N TYR A 81 -5.99 9.80 -28.64
CA TYR A 81 -4.87 9.56 -27.73
C TYR A 81 -5.19 10.00 -26.30
N GLY A 82 -5.83 11.15 -26.12
CA GLY A 82 -6.23 11.65 -24.80
C GLY A 82 -7.22 10.72 -24.09
N THR A 83 -8.25 10.27 -24.79
CA THR A 83 -9.25 9.33 -24.23
C THR A 83 -8.67 7.95 -23.96
N ALA A 84 -7.82 7.43 -24.85
CA ALA A 84 -7.10 6.17 -24.64
C ALA A 84 -6.20 6.25 -23.39
N ALA A 85 -5.42 7.32 -23.22
CA ALA A 85 -4.56 7.52 -22.06
C ALA A 85 -5.35 7.57 -20.75
N MET A 86 -6.45 8.33 -20.71
CA MET A 86 -7.33 8.42 -19.53
C MET A 86 -7.97 7.07 -19.18
N SER A 87 -8.41 6.32 -20.20
CA SER A 87 -9.02 5.00 -20.00
C SER A 87 -8.01 3.97 -19.46
N ALA A 88 -6.78 3.97 -20.01
CA ALA A 88 -5.69 3.12 -19.53
C ALA A 88 -5.29 3.48 -18.09
N ALA A 89 -5.23 4.76 -17.77
CA ALA A 89 -4.99 5.25 -16.41
C ALA A 89 -6.08 4.79 -15.42
N GLY A 90 -7.35 4.86 -15.84
CA GLY A 90 -8.48 4.38 -15.06
C GLY A 90 -8.42 2.87 -14.82
N ALA A 91 -8.21 2.08 -15.89
CA ALA A 91 -8.08 0.63 -15.79
C ALA A 91 -6.91 0.21 -14.90
N PHE A 92 -5.75 0.84 -15.06
CA PHE A 92 -4.58 0.59 -14.23
C PHE A 92 -4.84 0.93 -12.75
N SER A 93 -5.52 2.04 -12.48
CA SER A 93 -5.90 2.42 -11.10
C SER A 93 -6.85 1.40 -10.46
N LEU A 94 -7.79 0.84 -11.23
CA LEU A 94 -8.69 -0.21 -10.77
C LEU A 94 -7.95 -1.53 -10.52
N LEU A 95 -7.02 -1.90 -11.40
CA LEU A 95 -6.18 -3.08 -11.24
C LEU A 95 -5.25 -2.96 -10.04
N LEU A 96 -4.62 -1.80 -9.82
CA LEU A 96 -3.86 -1.54 -8.62
C LEU A 96 -4.74 -1.66 -7.38
N ARG A 97 -5.94 -1.09 -7.41
CA ARG A 97 -6.85 -1.17 -6.28
C ARG A 97 -7.29 -2.60 -5.97
N SER A 98 -7.44 -3.45 -6.99
CA SER A 98 -7.82 -4.85 -6.79
C SER A 98 -6.65 -5.74 -6.35
N HIS A 99 -5.42 -5.48 -6.82
CA HIS A 99 -4.26 -6.32 -6.51
C HIS A 99 -3.46 -5.85 -5.29
N ILE A 100 -3.34 -4.54 -5.06
CA ILE A 100 -2.54 -3.95 -3.96
C ILE A 100 -3.35 -3.84 -2.66
N ARG A 101 -4.68 -4.03 -2.71
CA ARG A 101 -5.48 -4.31 -1.50
C ARG A 101 -5.72 -5.81 -1.38
N PRO A 102 -4.82 -6.62 -0.80
CA PRO A 102 -5.31 -7.72 0.00
C PRO A 102 -6.02 -7.07 1.20
N PRO A 103 -7.37 -7.15 1.31
CA PRO A 103 -8.09 -6.55 2.43
C PRO A 103 -7.77 -7.25 3.75
N ASN A 104 -7.09 -8.40 3.70
CA ASN A 104 -6.80 -9.21 4.84
C ASN A 104 -5.30 -9.48 4.95
N PRO A 105 -4.75 -9.38 6.18
CA PRO A 105 -3.41 -9.87 6.45
C PRO A 105 -3.31 -11.36 6.04
N PRO A 106 -2.15 -11.82 5.53
CA PRO A 106 -1.98 -13.19 5.06
C PRO A 106 -2.38 -14.18 6.17
N PRO A 107 -3.46 -14.95 5.99
CA PRO A 107 -4.07 -15.74 7.07
C PRO A 107 -3.12 -16.83 7.56
N GLU A 108 -2.24 -17.31 6.69
CA GLU A 108 -1.18 -18.29 6.98
C GLU A 108 -0.28 -17.88 8.15
N ARG A 109 -0.05 -16.57 8.35
CA ARG A 109 0.78 -16.06 9.46
C ARG A 109 0.06 -16.00 10.80
N LEU A 110 -1.28 -16.06 10.78
CA LEU A 110 -2.12 -15.91 11.97
C LEU A 110 -2.50 -17.26 12.59
N ILE A 111 -2.36 -18.36 11.84
CA ILE A 111 -2.68 -19.71 12.32
C ILE A 111 -1.71 -20.08 13.45
N GLY A 112 -2.25 -20.45 14.62
CA GLY A 112 -1.46 -20.88 15.79
C GLY A 112 -0.82 -19.77 16.62
N LYS A 113 -1.11 -18.49 16.34
CA LYS A 113 -0.65 -17.36 17.16
C LYS A 113 -1.66 -17.00 18.25
N SER A 114 -1.18 -16.37 19.34
CA SER A 114 -2.06 -15.87 20.40
C SER A 114 -2.95 -14.73 19.90
N ALA A 115 -4.16 -14.60 20.44
CA ALA A 115 -5.10 -13.54 20.06
C ALA A 115 -4.51 -12.13 20.28
N GLU A 116 -3.65 -11.96 21.29
CA GLU A 116 -2.93 -10.70 21.53
C GLU A 116 -1.95 -10.37 20.40
N TYR A 117 -1.19 -11.35 19.91
CA TYR A 117 -0.29 -11.16 18.77
C TYR A 117 -1.07 -10.74 17.52
N VAL A 118 -2.20 -11.41 17.24
CA VAL A 118 -3.05 -11.09 16.08
C VAL A 118 -3.55 -9.64 16.15
N LYS A 119 -3.96 -9.17 17.33
CA LYS A 119 -4.39 -7.79 17.53
C LYS A 119 -3.26 -6.79 17.28
N PHE A 120 -2.08 -7.01 17.88
CA PHE A 120 -0.92 -6.13 17.65
C PHE A 120 -0.47 -6.11 16.20
N TYR A 121 -0.51 -7.26 15.53
CA TYR A 121 -0.19 -7.37 14.11
C TYR A 121 -1.19 -6.59 13.25
N ALA A 122 -2.50 -6.78 13.47
CA ALA A 122 -3.54 -6.09 12.73
C ALA A 122 -3.45 -4.55 12.87
N ASP A 123 -3.24 -4.06 14.09
CA ASP A 123 -3.09 -2.62 14.37
C ASP A 123 -1.83 -2.06 13.68
N ALA A 124 -0.69 -2.76 13.80
CA ALA A 124 0.56 -2.35 13.16
C ALA A 124 0.47 -2.38 11.62
N TYR A 125 -0.19 -3.39 11.07
CA TYR A 125 -0.42 -3.54 9.64
C TYR A 125 -1.31 -2.40 9.11
N GLN A 126 -2.44 -2.10 9.76
CA GLN A 126 -3.31 -1.00 9.38
C GLN A 126 -2.60 0.36 9.45
N ALA A 127 -1.83 0.60 10.52
CA ALA A 127 -1.07 1.84 10.67
C ALA A 127 -0.06 2.03 9.52
N ARG A 128 0.66 0.97 9.15
CA ARG A 128 1.60 1.02 8.01
C ARG A 128 0.90 1.17 6.68
N MET A 129 -0.24 0.51 6.48
CA MET A 129 -1.03 0.63 5.26
C MET A 129 -1.45 2.09 5.03
N ARG A 130 -1.96 2.77 6.07
CA ARG A 130 -2.33 4.20 6.00
C ARG A 130 -1.13 5.08 5.66
N MET A 131 0.01 4.84 6.30
CA MET A 131 1.23 5.60 6.01
C MET A 131 1.71 5.40 4.56
N SER A 132 1.65 4.17 4.04
CA SER A 132 2.03 3.87 2.66
C SER A 132 1.08 4.55 1.66
N GLN A 133 -0.23 4.54 1.94
CA GLN A 133 -1.22 5.27 1.14
C GLN A 133 -0.94 6.77 1.11
N MET A 134 -0.67 7.39 2.27
CA MET A 134 -0.32 8.82 2.31
C MET A 134 0.94 9.14 1.51
N LYS A 135 1.97 8.28 1.56
CA LYS A 135 3.19 8.44 0.76
C LYS A 135 2.91 8.33 -0.73
N SER A 136 2.10 7.35 -1.15
CA SER A 136 1.75 7.17 -2.57
C SER A 136 0.93 8.34 -3.11
N VAL A 137 -0.03 8.87 -2.33
CA VAL A 137 -0.81 10.06 -2.68
C VAL A 137 0.10 11.28 -2.80
N ALA A 138 1.01 11.48 -1.85
CA ALA A 138 1.98 12.58 -1.90
C ALA A 138 2.89 12.47 -3.14
N ALA A 139 3.43 11.28 -3.43
CA ALA A 139 4.26 11.03 -4.59
C ALA A 139 3.51 11.26 -5.91
N GLY A 140 2.27 10.76 -6.01
CA GLY A 140 1.43 10.98 -7.19
C GLY A 140 1.08 12.46 -7.41
N SER A 141 0.84 13.21 -6.33
CA SER A 141 0.61 14.66 -6.39
C SER A 141 1.82 15.41 -6.93
N ILE A 142 3.02 15.12 -6.40
CA ILE A 142 4.27 15.74 -6.87
C ILE A 142 4.50 15.42 -8.35
N PHE A 143 4.33 14.16 -8.74
CA PHE A 143 4.49 13.74 -10.13
C PHE A 143 3.51 14.46 -11.05
N GLY A 144 2.22 14.53 -10.69
CA GLY A 144 1.20 15.26 -11.44
C GLY A 144 1.54 16.74 -11.62
N CYS A 145 1.95 17.41 -10.54
CA CYS A 145 2.37 18.82 -10.60
C CYS A 145 3.56 19.04 -11.54
N LEU A 146 4.60 18.20 -11.44
CA LEU A 146 5.78 18.30 -12.30
C LEU A 146 5.44 18.08 -13.78
N THR A 147 4.55 17.14 -14.07
CA THR A 147 4.12 16.90 -15.46
C THR A 147 3.35 18.08 -16.04
N LEU A 148 2.49 18.73 -15.24
CA LEU A 148 1.73 19.90 -15.67
C LEU A 148 2.63 21.12 -15.88
N THR A 149 3.52 21.43 -14.94
CA THR A 149 4.40 22.60 -15.06
C THR A 149 5.46 22.42 -16.15
N GLY A 150 6.02 21.22 -16.29
CA GLY A 150 6.96 20.90 -17.36
C GLY A 150 6.34 21.04 -18.76
N GLY A 151 5.11 20.57 -18.95
CA GLY A 151 4.39 20.73 -20.20
C GLY A 151 4.16 22.20 -20.58
N ILE A 152 3.74 23.04 -19.62
CA ILE A 152 3.51 24.46 -19.84
C ILE A 152 4.80 25.18 -20.24
N ALA A 153 5.92 24.87 -19.58
CA ALA A 153 7.21 25.51 -19.86
C ALA A 153 7.69 25.24 -21.30
N ILE A 154 7.50 24.02 -21.79
CA ILE A 154 7.86 23.64 -23.17
C ILE A 154 7.01 24.45 -24.17
N ILE A 155 5.70 24.53 -23.96
CA ILE A 155 4.79 25.30 -24.82
C ILE A 155 5.18 26.79 -24.83
N ALA A 156 5.45 27.37 -23.66
CA ALA A 156 5.87 28.76 -23.54
C ALA A 156 7.18 29.05 -24.31
N SER A 157 8.18 28.17 -24.19
CA SER A 157 9.44 28.31 -24.93
C SER A 157 9.27 28.23 -26.45
N HIS A 158 8.28 27.48 -26.93
CA HIS A 158 8.01 27.36 -28.36
C HIS A 158 7.34 28.63 -28.92
N ILE A 159 6.42 29.24 -28.18
CA ILE A 159 5.75 30.49 -28.57
C ILE A 159 6.76 31.66 -28.65
N GLU A 160 7.74 31.70 -27.74
CA GLU A 160 8.82 32.71 -27.81
C GLU A 160 9.73 32.53 -29.03
N ALA A 161 9.95 31.29 -29.49
CA ALA A 161 10.81 31.02 -30.64
C ALA A 161 10.18 31.42 -31.99
N GLU A 162 8.85 31.51 -32.07
CA GLU A 162 8.14 31.93 -33.29
C GLU A 162 7.97 33.46 -33.40
N ARG A 163 8.32 34.22 -32.36
CA ARG A 163 8.14 35.66 -32.28
C ARG A 163 9.39 36.43 -32.72
#